data_AF-H0C268-F1
#
_entry.id   AF-H0C268-F1
#
_cell.length_a   1.000
_cell.length_b   1.000
_cell.length_c   1.000
_cell.angle_alpha   90.00
_cell.angle_beta   90.00
_cell.angle_gamma   90.00
#
_symmetry.space_group_name_H-M   'P 1'
#
loop_
_entity.id
_entity.type
_entity.pdbx_description
1 polymer ?
#
loop_
_entity_poly.entity_id
_entity_poly.type
_entity_poly.pdbx_seq_one_letter_code
_entity_poly.pdbx_strand_id
1 'polypeptide(L)'
;MTLHRIEKGEPSVTMGAWCNALAALGMELQAHTGAQGQPAAAPNRAGWIPARVALADYPQLRALAWQVHGTDTLTPAEALGIYERNARHLDMEAMPPHEKALLDALRLALQPTAQSAGASDAV
;
A
#
# COMPACT_ATOMS: atom_id res chain seq x y z
N MET A 1 -19.11 35.64 21.85
CA MET A 1 -19.65 35.06 20.61
C MET A 1 -18.98 33.72 20.37
N THR A 2 -19.80 32.72 20.11
CA THR A 2 -19.70 31.34 20.62
C THR A 2 -19.18 30.36 19.57
N LEU A 3 -18.69 29.22 20.08
CA LEU A 3 -18.22 27.99 19.43
C LEU A 3 -18.95 27.57 18.12
N HIS A 4 -20.19 28.01 17.95
CA HIS A 4 -21.04 27.83 16.77
C HIS A 4 -20.38 28.26 15.44
N ARG A 5 -19.44 29.22 15.44
CA ARG A 5 -18.82 29.68 14.17
C ARG A 5 -17.77 28.73 13.60
N ILE A 6 -17.17 27.87 14.42
CA ILE A 6 -16.16 26.88 13.98
C ILE A 6 -16.85 25.71 13.25
N GLU A 7 -18.05 25.32 13.68
CA GLU A 7 -18.82 24.22 13.07
C GLU A 7 -19.41 24.54 11.69
N LYS A 8 -19.51 25.83 11.34
CA LYS A 8 -20.15 26.29 10.08
C LYS A 8 -19.19 26.52 8.91
N GLY A 9 -17.88 26.35 9.09
CA GLY A 9 -16.91 26.47 8.00
C GLY A 9 -16.88 27.86 7.35
N GLU A 10 -16.92 28.93 8.15
CA GLU A 10 -16.70 30.28 7.61
C GLU A 10 -15.24 30.42 7.10
N PRO A 11 -14.99 31.06 5.94
CA PRO A 11 -13.68 31.15 5.28
C PRO A 11 -12.62 31.98 6.05
N SER A 12 -12.78 32.18 7.35
CA SER A 12 -11.90 32.97 8.21
C SER A 12 -11.34 32.19 9.41
N VAL A 13 -11.43 30.85 9.42
CA VAL A 13 -10.64 30.07 10.37
C VAL A 13 -9.18 30.13 9.93
N THR A 14 -8.36 30.88 10.66
CA THR A 14 -6.92 30.96 10.41
C THR A 14 -6.34 29.55 10.48
N MET A 15 -5.48 29.18 9.53
CA MET A 15 -4.78 27.88 9.51
C MET A 15 -4.17 27.51 10.89
N GLY A 16 -3.77 28.51 11.67
CA GLY A 16 -3.28 28.33 13.05
C GLY A 16 -4.28 27.72 14.03
N ALA A 17 -5.59 27.95 13.88
CA ALA A 17 -6.60 27.32 14.73
C ALA A 17 -6.72 25.81 14.45
N TRP A 18 -6.60 25.41 13.18
CA TRP A 18 -6.51 23.99 12.80
C TRP A 18 -5.24 23.33 13.33
N CYS A 19 -4.09 24.02 13.22
CA CYS A 19 -2.82 23.50 13.75
C CYS A 19 -2.86 23.29 15.27
N ASN A 20 -3.49 24.20 16.02
CA ASN A 20 -3.62 24.06 17.48
C ASN A 20 -4.50 22.87 17.87
N ALA A 21 -5.58 22.60 17.14
CA ALA A 21 -6.42 21.42 17.38
C ALA A 21 -5.66 20.12 17.09
N LEU A 22 -4.92 20.06 15.98
CA LEU A 22 -4.09 18.91 15.63
C LEU A 22 -3.01 18.66 16.70
N ALA A 23 -2.33 19.71 17.16
CA ALA A 23 -1.32 19.62 18.21
C ALA A 23 -1.88 19.13 19.56
N ALA A 24 -3.08 19.60 19.96
CA ALA A 24 -3.74 19.13 21.18
C ALA A 24 -4.12 17.65 21.12
N LEU A 25 -4.32 17.12 19.91
CA LEU A 25 -4.62 15.71 19.65
C LEU A 25 -3.37 14.87 19.41
N GLY A 26 -2.16 15.45 19.47
CA GLY A 26 -0.91 14.76 19.19
C GLY A 26 -0.69 14.39 17.71
N MET A 27 -1.40 15.06 16.80
CA MET A 27 -1.26 14.85 15.36
C MET A 27 -0.32 15.90 14.74
N GLU A 28 0.50 15.46 13.78
CA GLU A 28 1.41 16.33 13.03
C GLU A 28 0.83 16.67 11.65
N LEU A 29 0.92 17.94 11.25
CA LEU A 29 0.53 18.39 9.91
C LEU A 29 1.74 18.35 8.98
N GLN A 30 1.67 17.54 7.92
CA GLN A 30 2.74 17.45 6.91
C GLN A 30 2.30 18.10 5.60
N ALA A 31 2.99 19.18 5.22
CA ALA A 31 2.83 19.81 3.91
C ALA A 31 3.77 19.16 2.89
N HIS A 32 3.18 18.51 1.88
CA HIS A 32 3.92 17.92 0.78
C HIS A 32 3.96 18.90 -0.39
N THR A 33 5.16 19.27 -0.83
CA THR A 33 5.30 19.99 -2.10
C THR A 33 4.97 19.00 -3.22
N GLY A 34 4.13 19.39 -4.19
CA GLY A 34 3.73 18.55 -5.35
C GLY A 34 4.88 18.12 -6.28
N ALA A 35 6.12 18.29 -5.85
CA ALA A 35 7.34 17.77 -6.44
C ALA A 35 7.84 16.47 -5.77
N GLN A 36 7.10 15.90 -4.80
CA GLN A 36 7.10 14.44 -4.70
C GLN A 36 6.48 13.97 -6.02
N GLY A 37 7.33 13.55 -6.95
CA GLY A 37 6.99 13.34 -8.34
C GLY A 37 5.61 12.73 -8.46
N GLN A 38 4.72 13.42 -9.17
CA GLN A 38 3.57 12.81 -9.82
C GLN A 38 4.00 11.38 -10.18
N PRO A 39 3.42 10.31 -9.62
CA PRO A 39 3.84 8.97 -10.00
C PRO A 39 3.71 8.95 -11.51
N ALA A 40 4.86 8.89 -12.19
CA ALA A 40 4.93 8.96 -13.64
C ALA A 40 3.87 8.00 -14.12
N ALA A 41 2.87 8.52 -14.87
CA ALA A 41 1.61 7.85 -15.16
C ALA A 41 1.81 6.34 -15.13
N ALA A 42 1.32 5.69 -14.06
CA ALA A 42 1.83 4.39 -13.64
C ALA A 42 2.01 3.51 -14.88
N PRO A 43 3.24 3.14 -15.26
CA PRO A 43 3.47 2.35 -16.46
C PRO A 43 2.57 1.14 -16.35
N ASN A 44 1.89 0.74 -17.44
CA ASN A 44 0.94 -0.37 -17.39
C ASN A 44 1.60 -1.60 -16.74
N ARG A 45 1.32 -1.84 -15.45
CA ARG A 45 2.01 -2.85 -14.63
C ARG A 45 1.39 -4.23 -14.80
N ALA A 46 0.46 -4.39 -15.75
CA ALA A 46 -0.17 -5.67 -16.04
C ALA A 46 0.91 -6.69 -16.46
N GLY A 47 1.10 -7.74 -15.65
CA GLY A 47 2.05 -8.82 -15.90
C GLY A 47 3.51 -8.51 -15.55
N TRP A 48 3.82 -7.35 -14.97
CA TRP A 48 5.19 -7.01 -14.55
C TRP A 48 5.40 -7.24 -13.05
N ILE A 49 6.53 -7.84 -12.69
CA ILE A 49 6.93 -8.05 -11.29
C ILE A 49 8.17 -7.20 -11.00
N PRO A 50 8.10 -6.26 -10.05
CA PRO A 50 9.25 -5.46 -9.68
C PRO A 50 10.28 -6.31 -8.92
N ALA A 51 11.57 -6.11 -9.19
CA ALA A 51 12.63 -6.80 -8.46
C ALA A 51 12.62 -6.51 -6.95
N ARG A 52 12.16 -5.30 -6.57
CA ARG A 52 11.84 -4.93 -5.18
C ARG A 52 10.48 -4.27 -5.12
N VAL A 53 9.61 -4.79 -4.26
CA VAL A 53 8.26 -4.31 -4.01
C VAL A 53 8.32 -3.22 -2.93
N ALA A 54 8.14 -1.95 -3.31
CA ALA A 54 8.12 -0.84 -2.35
C ALA A 54 6.80 -0.81 -1.58
N LEU A 55 6.84 -0.93 -0.24
CA LEU A 55 5.64 -0.99 0.60
C LEU A 55 4.78 0.27 0.51
N ALA A 56 5.38 1.43 0.22
CA ALA A 56 4.67 2.69 0.06
C ALA A 56 3.62 2.68 -1.06
N ASP A 57 3.83 1.86 -2.10
CA ASP A 57 2.95 1.78 -3.27
C ASP A 57 1.76 0.83 -3.06
N TYR A 58 1.79 0.00 -2.01
CA TYR A 58 0.86 -1.12 -1.79
C TYR A 58 0.28 -1.03 -0.38
N PRO A 59 -0.82 -0.27 -0.18
CA PRO A 59 -1.32 0.08 1.15
C PRO A 59 -1.78 -1.14 1.96
N GLN A 60 -2.40 -2.15 1.32
CA GLN A 60 -2.80 -3.36 2.05
C GLN A 60 -1.59 -4.21 2.40
N LEU A 61 -0.66 -4.40 1.47
CA LEU A 61 0.60 -5.11 1.76
C LEU A 61 1.35 -4.47 2.93
N ARG A 62 1.42 -3.13 2.96
CA ARG A 62 2.04 -2.38 4.06
C ARG A 62 1.35 -2.61 5.39
N ALA A 63 0.01 -2.64 5.40
CA ALA A 63 -0.75 -2.91 6.63
C ALA A 63 -0.51 -4.34 7.15
N LEU A 64 -0.33 -5.31 6.24
CA LEU A 64 -0.07 -6.71 6.58
C LEU A 64 1.39 -6.96 6.99
N ALA A 65 2.33 -6.18 6.46
CA ALA A 65 3.77 -6.29 6.72
C ALA A 65 4.19 -5.65 8.05
N TRP A 66 3.30 -5.53 9.03
CA TRP A 66 3.58 -4.87 10.33
C TRP A 66 4.75 -5.49 11.10
N GLN A 67 5.04 -6.79 10.89
CA GLN A 67 6.20 -7.48 11.49
C GLN A 67 7.52 -7.20 10.78
N VAL A 68 7.48 -6.63 9.58
CA VAL A 68 8.65 -6.28 8.79
C VAL A 68 9.14 -4.92 9.27
N HIS A 69 10.04 -4.93 10.26
CA HIS A 69 10.67 -3.71 10.77
C HIS A 69 11.95 -3.40 10.01
N GLY A 70 12.15 -2.14 9.63
CA GLY A 70 13.42 -1.62 9.11
C GLY A 70 13.65 -1.76 7.60
N THR A 71 12.65 -2.18 6.82
CA THR A 71 12.76 -2.24 5.35
C THR A 71 11.52 -1.68 4.66
N ASP A 72 11.73 -0.71 3.77
CA ASP A 72 10.66 -0.13 2.96
C ASP A 72 10.36 -0.93 1.68
N THR A 73 11.17 -1.97 1.41
CA THR A 73 11.04 -2.82 0.22
C THR A 73 11.12 -4.30 0.55
N LEU A 74 10.35 -5.11 -0.17
CA LEU A 74 10.31 -6.56 -0.08
C LEU A 74 10.75 -7.21 -1.39
N THR A 75 11.25 -8.44 -1.32
CA THR A 75 11.37 -9.29 -2.52
C THR A 75 9.98 -9.77 -2.98
N PRO A 76 9.81 -10.13 -4.26
CA PRO A 76 8.56 -10.70 -4.78
C PRO A 76 8.05 -11.92 -3.99
N ALA A 77 8.96 -12.81 -3.58
CA ALA A 77 8.62 -14.01 -2.82
C ALA A 77 8.13 -13.67 -1.40
N GLU A 78 8.76 -12.70 -0.72
CA GLU A 78 8.31 -12.22 0.59
C GLU A 78 6.92 -11.56 0.49
N ALA A 79 6.71 -10.73 -0.52
CA ALA A 79 5.42 -10.08 -0.76
C ALA A 79 4.30 -11.11 -0.95
N LEU A 80 4.51 -12.11 -1.82
CA LEU A 80 3.53 -13.19 -2.02
C LEU A 80 3.27 -13.96 -0.72
N GLY A 81 4.33 -14.34 0.00
CA GLY A 81 4.19 -15.05 1.27
C GLY A 81 3.42 -14.28 2.34
N ILE A 82 3.55 -12.94 2.38
CA ILE A 82 2.77 -12.09 3.29
C ILE A 82 1.29 -12.10 2.90
N TYR A 83 0.97 -11.96 1.60
CA TYR A 83 -0.42 -12.03 1.14
C TYR A 83 -1.07 -13.38 1.46
N GLU A 84 -0.37 -14.49 1.21
CA GLU A 84 -0.92 -15.83 1.44
C GLU A 84 -1.15 -16.11 2.92
N ARG A 85 -0.18 -15.81 3.79
CA ARG A 85 -0.33 -16.00 5.25
C ARG A 85 -1.46 -15.16 5.84
N ASN A 86 -1.76 -14.01 5.23
CA ASN A 86 -2.78 -13.07 5.70
C ASN A 86 -4.03 -13.05 4.83
N ALA A 87 -4.30 -14.10 4.03
CA ALA A 87 -5.41 -14.13 3.08
C ALA A 87 -6.78 -13.75 3.68
N ARG A 88 -7.05 -14.15 4.93
CA ARG A 88 -8.29 -13.80 5.66
C ARG A 88 -8.43 -12.33 6.06
N HIS A 89 -7.35 -11.56 5.97
CA HIS A 89 -7.28 -10.13 6.30
C HIS A 89 -7.14 -9.26 5.04
N LEU A 90 -7.10 -9.86 3.84
CA LEU A 90 -7.14 -9.13 2.59
C LEU A 90 -8.58 -8.67 2.31
N ASP A 91 -8.72 -7.38 1.99
CA ASP A 91 -9.95 -6.83 1.47
C ASP A 91 -9.83 -6.67 -0.05
N MET A 92 -10.26 -7.68 -0.79
CA MET A 92 -10.19 -7.67 -2.25
C MET A 92 -11.10 -6.60 -2.88
N GLU A 93 -12.14 -6.15 -2.19
CA GLU A 93 -13.03 -5.10 -2.71
C GLU A 93 -12.36 -3.73 -2.60
N ALA A 94 -11.78 -3.43 -1.44
CA ALA A 94 -11.07 -2.17 -1.18
C ALA A 94 -9.65 -2.12 -1.80
N MET A 95 -9.16 -3.21 -2.38
CA MET A 95 -7.80 -3.27 -2.93
C MET A 95 -7.68 -2.46 -4.25
N PRO A 96 -6.72 -1.51 -4.33
CA PRO A 96 -6.45 -0.75 -5.54
C PRO A 96 -6.15 -1.65 -6.76
N PRO A 97 -6.53 -1.24 -7.98
CA PRO A 97 -6.31 -2.04 -9.19
C PRO A 97 -4.84 -2.41 -9.44
N HIS A 98 -3.89 -1.51 -9.14
CA HIS A 98 -2.47 -1.78 -9.33
C HIS A 98 -1.91 -2.77 -8.31
N GLU A 99 -2.49 -2.83 -7.11
CA GLU A 99 -2.13 -3.80 -6.06
C GLU A 99 -2.67 -5.19 -6.41
N LYS A 100 -3.90 -5.26 -6.96
CA LYS A 100 -4.45 -6.51 -7.55
C LYS A 100 -3.57 -7.04 -8.67
N ALA A 101 -3.16 -6.18 -9.60
CA ALA A 101 -2.30 -6.56 -10.71
C ALA A 101 -0.94 -7.12 -10.25
N LEU A 102 -0.36 -6.54 -9.18
CA LEU A 102 0.84 -7.10 -8.56
C LEU A 102 0.57 -8.49 -7.99
N LEU A 103 -0.49 -8.66 -7.20
CA LEU A 103 -0.83 -9.95 -6.59
C LEU A 103 -1.02 -11.05 -7.64
N ASP A 104 -1.73 -10.74 -8.73
CA ASP A 104 -1.95 -11.69 -9.83
C ASP A 104 -0.65 -12.04 -10.56
N ALA A 105 0.22 -11.04 -10.81
CA ALA A 105 1.53 -11.28 -11.41
C ALA A 105 2.42 -12.15 -10.51
N LEU A 106 2.44 -11.88 -9.20
CA LEU A 106 3.19 -12.68 -8.22
C LEU A 106 2.71 -14.13 -8.20
N ARG A 107 1.39 -14.36 -8.18
CA ARG A 107 0.81 -15.71 -8.24
C ARG A 107 1.21 -16.43 -9.53
N LEU A 108 1.12 -15.76 -10.67
CA LEU A 108 1.44 -16.35 -11.97
C LEU A 108 2.93 -16.75 -12.08
N ALA A 109 3.85 -15.98 -11.52
CA ALA A 109 5.28 -16.25 -11.66
C ALA A 109 5.90 -17.13 -10.57
N LEU A 110 5.33 -17.12 -9.35
CA LEU A 110 5.94 -17.75 -8.17
C LEU A 110 5.14 -18.93 -7.62
N GLN A 111 3.91 -19.17 -8.07
CA GLN A 111 3.21 -20.40 -7.69
C GLN A 111 3.98 -21.59 -8.26
N PRO A 112 4.25 -22.62 -7.42
CA PRO A 112 4.83 -23.85 -7.93
C PRO A 112 3.93 -24.40 -9.02
N THR A 113 4.45 -24.55 -10.24
CA THR A 113 3.74 -25.30 -11.27
C THR A 113 3.56 -26.72 -10.75
N ALA A 114 2.35 -27.06 -10.31
CA ALA A 114 1.97 -28.43 -9.96
C ALA A 114 2.19 -29.43 -11.11
N GLN A 115 2.56 -28.96 -12.31
CA GLN A 115 2.86 -29.75 -13.51
C GLN A 115 4.31 -30.23 -13.65
N SER A 116 5.26 -29.79 -12.81
CA SER A 116 6.66 -30.23 -12.92
C SER A 116 6.97 -31.53 -12.16
N ALA A 117 6.05 -32.03 -11.33
CA ALA A 117 6.26 -33.21 -10.48
C ALA A 117 5.95 -34.56 -11.17
N GLY A 118 5.48 -34.55 -12.42
CA GLY A 118 5.08 -35.77 -13.15
C GLY A 118 6.08 -36.28 -14.20
N ALA A 119 7.22 -35.62 -14.40
CA ALA A 119 8.14 -35.89 -15.52
C ALA A 119 9.50 -36.50 -15.10
N SER A 120 9.62 -37.00 -13.87
CA SER A 120 10.85 -37.68 -13.40
C SER A 120 10.52 -38.96 -12.65
N ASP A 121 9.86 -39.91 -13.32
CA ASP A 121 9.84 -41.30 -12.90
C ASP A 121 9.61 -42.26 -14.08
N ALA A 122 10.40 -42.11 -15.15
CA ALA A 122 10.44 -43.05 -16.26
C ALA A 122 11.76 -42.93 -17.05
N VAL A 123 12.87 -43.42 -16.48
CA VAL A 123 14.02 -43.97 -17.22
C VAL A 123 14.61 -45.12 -16.42
#